data_AF-A0ABD0P6F3-F1
#
_entry.id   AF-A0ABD0P6F3-F1
#
_cell.length_a   1.000
_cell.length_b   1.000
_cell.length_c   1.000
_cell.angle_alpha   90.00
_cell.angle_beta   90.00
_cell.angle_gamma   90.00
#
_symmetry.space_group_name_H-M   'P 1'
#
loop_
_entity.id
_entity.type
_entity.pdbx_description
1 polymer ?
#
loop_
_entity_poly.entity_id
_entity_poly.type
_entity_poly.pdbx_seq_one_letter_code
_entity_poly.pdbx_strand_id
1 'polypeptide(L)' 'VILPDLAVLRVAVYDDNNKLIGQRILPLDGLQSGYRHISLRNEYNKPLSLATIFCNIVLKTYVPDGFG' A
#
# COMPACT_ATOMS: atom_id res chain seq x y z
N VAL A 1 -2.47 13.05 4.71
CA VAL A 1 -1.81 13.43 3.44
C VAL A 1 -2.47 14.71 2.95
N ILE A 2 -1.71 15.70 2.49
CA ILE A 2 -2.23 17.01 2.06
C ILE A 2 -2.77 16.96 0.62
N LEU A 3 -2.14 16.16 -0.26
CA LEU A 3 -2.57 15.93 -1.65
C LEU A 3 -2.68 14.42 -1.94
N PRO A 4 -3.82 13.79 -1.65
CA PRO A 4 -4.03 12.35 -1.85
C PRO A 4 -3.84 11.91 -3.31
N ASP A 5 -4.21 12.75 -4.27
CA ASP A 5 -4.19 12.43 -5.71
C ASP A 5 -2.78 12.23 -6.28
N LEU A 6 -1.77 12.81 -5.63
CA LEU A 6 -0.35 12.65 -6.01
C LEU A 6 0.37 11.62 -5.15
N ALA A 7 -0.32 11.03 -4.18
CA ALA A 7 0.30 10.17 -3.20
C ALA A 7 0.07 8.69 -3.53
N VAL A 8 1.08 7.87 -3.24
CA VAL A 8 1.06 6.42 -3.43
C VAL A 8 1.45 5.71 -2.15
N LEU A 9 0.79 4.59 -1.87
CA LEU A 9 1.17 3.64 -0.83
C LEU A 9 2.04 2.55 -1.45
N ARG A 10 3.28 2.42 -0.98
CA ARG A 10 4.15 1.28 -1.35
C ARG A 10 4.18 0.27 -0.22
N VAL A 11 3.78 -0.95 -0.53
CA VAL A 11 3.95 -2.11 0.34
C VAL A 11 5.10 -2.93 -0.22
N ALA A 12 6.16 -3.15 0.56
CA ALA A 12 7.32 -3.92 0.16
C ALA A 12 7.63 -4.97 1.24
N VAL A 13 7.98 -6.18 0.80
CA VAL A 13 8.29 -7.32 1.65
C VAL A 13 9.74 -7.69 1.44
N TYR A 14 10.48 -7.75 2.54
CA TYR A 14 11.90 -8.07 2.55
C TYR A 14 12.11 -9.36 3.35
N ASP A 15 13.18 -10.09 3.03
CA ASP A 15 13.66 -11.19 3.87
C ASP A 15 14.56 -10.68 5.01
N ASP A 16 15.04 -11.59 5.86
CA ASP A 16 15.93 -11.27 6.98
C ASP A 16 17.28 -10.68 6.57
N ASN A 17 17.67 -10.83 5.29
CA ASN A 17 18.88 -10.24 4.72
C ASN A 17 18.62 -8.87 4.06
N ASN A 18 17.45 -8.27 4.25
CA ASN A 18 16.99 -7.05 3.58
C ASN A 18 16.88 -7.18 2.04
N LYS A 19 16.78 -8.38 1.50
CA LYS A 19 16.53 -8.61 0.07
C LYS A 19 15.04 -8.47 -0.23
N LEU A 20 14.71 -7.74 -1.30
CA LEU A 20 13.32 -7.56 -1.71
C LEU A 20 12.74 -8.87 -2.25
N ILE A 21 11.69 -9.38 -1.58
CA ILE A 21 10.90 -10.52 -2.06
C ILE A 21 9.87 -10.03 -3.07
N GLY A 22 9.20 -8.91 -2.79
CA GLY A 22 8.21 -8.33 -3.67
C GLY A 22 7.64 -7.02 -3.15
N GLN A 23 6.99 -6.27 -4.04
CA GLN A 23 6.42 -4.96 -3.78
C GLN A 23 5.07 -4.75 -4.48
N ARG A 24 4.30 -3.80 -3.99
CA ARG A 24 3.13 -3.24 -4.66
C ARG A 24 3.06 -1.74 -4.44
N ILE A 25 2.85 -1.00 -5.51
CA ILE A 25 2.53 0.43 -5.47
C ILE A 25 1.03 0.56 -5.72
N LEU A 26 0.34 1.25 -4.81
CA LEU A 26 -1.09 1.50 -4.84
C LEU A 26 -1.31 3.02 -4.82
N PRO A 27 -1.88 3.62 -5.87
CA PRO A 27 -2.36 5.00 -5.78
C PRO A 27 -3.33 5.13 -4.61
N LEU A 28 -3.24 6.25 -3.87
CA LEU A 28 -4.22 6.55 -2.83
C LEU A 28 -5.57 6.93 -3.46
N ASP A 29 -5.55 7.55 -4.63
CA ASP A 29 -6.74 7.72 -5.46
C ASP A 29 -7.32 6.35 -5.86
N GLY A 30 -8.61 6.16 -5.62
CA GLY A 30 -9.31 4.89 -5.86
C GLY A 30 -8.95 3.73 -4.91
N LEU A 31 -8.12 3.95 -3.88
CA LEU A 31 -7.85 2.93 -2.87
C LEU A 31 -9.14 2.66 -2.07
N GLN A 32 -9.54 1.40 -1.95
CA GLN A 32 -10.70 1.02 -1.12
C GLN A 32 -10.25 0.47 0.23
N SER A 33 -11.00 0.82 1.27
CA SER A 33 -10.80 0.38 2.65
C SER A 33 -11.27 -1.06 2.89
N GLY A 34 -10.98 -1.58 4.08
CA GLY A 34 -11.35 -2.92 4.54
C GLY A 34 -10.27 -3.97 4.33
N TYR A 35 -10.64 -5.23 4.53
CA TYR A 35 -9.76 -6.38 4.35
C TYR A 35 -9.54 -6.70 2.87
N ARG A 36 -8.27 -6.79 2.46
CA ARG A 36 -7.86 -6.81 1.05
C ARG A 36 -6.68 -7.76 0.85
N HIS A 37 -6.67 -8.46 -0.28
CA HIS A 37 -5.50 -9.16 -0.79
C HIS A 37 -4.70 -8.25 -1.72
N ILE A 38 -3.40 -8.09 -1.44
CA ILE A 38 -2.47 -7.30 -2.23
C ILE A 38 -1.46 -8.25 -2.87
N SER A 39 -1.65 -8.57 -4.15
CA SER A 39 -0.71 -9.39 -4.91
C SER A 39 0.57 -8.62 -5.22
N LEU A 40 1.69 -9.21 -4.85
CA LEU A 40 3.03 -8.64 -4.96
C LEU A 40 3.58 -8.76 -6.37
N ARG A 41 4.54 -7.88 -6.66
CA ARG A 41 5.25 -7.79 -7.93
C ARG A 41 6.75 -7.69 -7.66
N ASN A 42 7.59 -8.07 -8.61
CA ASN A 42 9.04 -7.91 -8.47
C ASN A 42 9.48 -6.45 -8.69
N GLU A 43 10.80 -6.21 -8.70
CA GLU A 43 11.41 -4.89 -8.95
C GLU A 43 11.04 -4.30 -10.31
N TYR A 44 10.83 -5.17 -11.31
CA TYR A 44 10.40 -4.80 -12.66
C TYR A 44 8.88 -4.69 -12.81
N ASN A 45 8.15 -4.65 -11.69
CA ASN A 45 6.69 -4.55 -11.65
C ASN A 45 5.97 -5.72 -12.36
N LYS A 46 6.62 -6.89 -12.47
CA LYS A 46 6.02 -8.13 -12.99
C LYS A 46 5.33 -8.88 -11.85
N PRO A 47 4.13 -9.46 -12.08
CA PRO A 47 3.39 -10.18 -11.05
C PRO A 47 4.15 -11.41 -10.55
N LEU A 48 4.11 -11.62 -9.23
CA LEU A 48 4.51 -12.87 -8.59
C LEU A 48 3.27 -13.76 -8.45
N SER A 49 3.38 -15.05 -8.77
CA SER A 49 2.23 -15.94 -8.94
C SER A 49 1.42 -16.16 -7.66
N LEU A 50 2.08 -16.36 -6.51
CA LEU A 50 1.42 -16.69 -5.24
C LEU A 50 1.70 -15.69 -4.12
N ALA A 51 2.66 -14.78 -4.30
CA ALA A 51 3.06 -13.86 -3.26
C ALA A 51 1.99 -12.77 -3.07
N THR A 52 1.24 -12.86 -1.97
CA THR A 52 0.12 -11.96 -1.65
C THR A 52 0.13 -11.61 -0.16
N ILE A 53 -0.15 -10.35 0.17
CA ILE A 53 -0.36 -9.89 1.54
C ILE A 53 -1.86 -9.77 1.79
N PHE A 54 -2.33 -10.22 2.95
CA PHE A 54 -3.67 -9.90 3.43
C PHE A 54 -3.58 -8.83 4.52
N CYS A 55 -4.25 -7.69 4.33
CA CYS A 55 -4.24 -6.59 5.30
C CYS A 55 -5.58 -5.86 5.36
N ASN A 56 -5.81 -5.13 6.45
CA ASN A 56 -6.92 -4.20 6.59
C ASN A 56 -6.44 -2.78 6.26
N ILE A 57 -7.06 -2.13 5.27
CA ILE A 57 -6.77 -0.76 4.88
C ILE A 57 -7.81 0.16 5.51
N VAL A 58 -7.37 1.11 6.32
CA VAL A 58 -8.25 2.11 6.95
C VAL A 58 -7.97 3.47 6.32
N LEU A 59 -9.00 4.06 5.71
CA LEU A 59 -8.95 5.40 5.12
C LEU A 59 -9.73 6.36 6.01
N LYS A 60 -9.11 7.49 6.37
CA LYS A 60 -9.73 8.54 7.18
C LYS A 60 -9.37 9.90 6.62
N THR A 61 -10.34 10.81 6.63
CA THR A 61 -10.08 12.22 6.38
C THR A 61 -9.44 12.82 7.63
N TYR A 62 -8.33 13.52 7.45
CA TYR A 62 -7.70 14.25 8.55
C TYR A 62 -8.54 15.48 8.89
N VAL A 63 -8.94 15.59 10.15
CA VAL A 63 -9.54 16.80 10.72
C VAL A 63 -8.56 17.29 11.78
N PRO A 64 -7.97 18.50 11.65
CA PRO A 64 -7.09 19.05 12.67
C PRO A 64 -7.89 19.39 13.94
N ASP A 65 -7.39 19.00 15.10
CA ASP A 65 -7.95 19.42 16.38
C ASP A 65 -7.65 20.92 16.58
N GLY A 66 -8.69 21.78 16.63
CA GLY A 66 -8.49 23.23 16.85
C GLY A 66 -9.55 24.20 16.30
N PHE A 67 -10.65 23.73 15.69
CA PHE A 67 -11.78 24.58 15.28
C PHE A 67 -13.00 24.44 16.22
N GLY A 68 -12.75 24.52 17.54
CA GLY A 68 -13.78 24.55 18.58
C GLY A 68 -13.71 25.85 19.38
#